data_AF-A0ABD7BIL4-F1
#
_entry.id   AF-A0ABD7BIL4-F1
#
_cell.length_a   1.000
_cell.length_b   1.000
_cell.length_c   1.000
_cell.angle_alpha   90.00
_cell.angle_beta   90.00
_cell.angle_gamma   90.00
#
_symmetry.space_group_name_H-M   'P 1'
#
loop_
_entity.id
_entity.type
_entity.pdbx_description
1 polymer ?
#
loop_
_entity_poly.entity_id
_entity_poly.type
_entity_poly.pdbx_seq_one_letter_code
_entity_poly.pdbx_strand_id
1 'polypeptide(L)'
;MELPDLSLIDISQLPHSLQALVDCIGIDDAYQLTCAYGGRPKYIPKYRERTKLADVLPAEALDALIKRFAGVALEIPKADHFLRQLRNQQIQKESADGLSRSLLANKYGLSLRQIGNIRRQENYAR
;
A
#
# COMPACT_ATOMS: atom_id res chain seq x y z
N MET A 1 -9.08 -11.03 9.24
CA MET A 1 -8.38 -9.74 9.36
C MET A 1 -9.21 -8.75 8.57
N GLU A 2 -9.76 -7.72 9.19
CA GLU A 2 -10.49 -6.69 8.44
C GLU A 2 -9.48 -5.96 7.55
N LEU A 3 -9.79 -5.86 6.25
CA LEU A 3 -9.00 -5.05 5.34
C LEU A 3 -9.18 -3.58 5.76
N PRO A 4 -8.09 -2.80 5.87
CA PRO A 4 -8.24 -1.37 6.07
C PRO A 4 -9.03 -0.76 4.91
N ASP A 5 -9.71 0.36 5.14
CA ASP A 5 -10.39 1.07 4.06
C ASP A 5 -9.35 1.65 3.09
N LEU A 6 -9.12 0.94 1.98
CA LEU A 6 -8.15 1.31 0.96
C LEU A 6 -8.72 2.34 -0.03
N SER A 7 -10.01 2.69 0.05
CA SER A 7 -10.65 3.63 -0.89
C SER A 7 -10.05 5.03 -0.83
N LEU A 8 -9.44 5.38 0.30
CA LEU A 8 -8.80 6.68 0.50
C LEU A 8 -7.40 6.75 -0.10
N ILE A 9 -6.82 5.63 -0.54
CA ILE A 9 -5.42 5.61 -0.98
C ILE A 9 -5.25 6.29 -2.34
N ASP A 10 -4.41 7.32 -2.38
CA ASP A 10 -3.93 7.96 -3.59
C ASP A 10 -2.80 7.12 -4.22
N ILE A 11 -3.16 6.43 -5.31
CA ILE A 11 -2.27 5.57 -6.09
C ILE A 11 -1.10 6.38 -6.66
N SER A 12 -1.30 7.65 -7.04
CA SER A 12 -0.25 8.48 -7.66
C SER A 12 0.95 8.75 -6.74
N GLN A 13 0.72 8.68 -5.42
CA GLN A 13 1.72 8.88 -4.38
C GLN A 13 2.44 7.59 -3.96
N LEU A 14 2.03 6.44 -4.52
CA LEU A 14 2.71 5.16 -4.32
C LEU A 14 3.96 5.07 -5.22
N PRO A 15 4.95 4.22 -4.92
CA PRO A 15 6.07 3.98 -5.84
C PRO A 15 5.58 3.41 -7.19
N HIS A 16 6.26 3.72 -8.29
CA HIS A 16 5.87 3.27 -9.64
C HIS A 16 5.67 1.75 -9.76
N SER A 17 6.50 0.95 -9.08
CA SER A 17 6.34 -0.51 -9.05
C SER A 17 5.02 -0.93 -8.40
N LEU A 18 4.61 -0.23 -7.34
CA LEU A 18 3.36 -0.48 -6.65
C LEU A 18 2.16 0.04 -7.42
N GLN A 19 2.28 1.19 -8.09
CA GLN A 19 1.28 1.70 -9.05
C GLN A 19 1.00 0.66 -10.14
N ALA A 20 2.06 0.13 -10.77
CA ALA A 20 1.93 -0.87 -11.82
C ALA A 20 1.26 -2.18 -11.32
N LEU A 21 1.47 -2.55 -10.05
CA LEU A 21 0.77 -3.67 -9.41
C LEU A 21 -0.71 -3.35 -9.22
N VAL A 22 -1.04 -2.20 -8.62
CA VAL A 22 -2.43 -1.77 -8.41
C VAL A 22 -3.17 -1.67 -9.75
N ASP A 23 -2.54 -1.13 -10.79
CA ASP A 23 -3.12 -1.07 -12.14
C ASP A 23 -3.35 -2.47 -12.75
N CYS A 24 -2.58 -3.47 -12.32
CA CYS A 24 -2.63 -4.82 -12.87
C CYS A 24 -3.68 -5.70 -12.18
N ILE A 25 -3.79 -5.61 -10.85
CA ILE A 25 -4.58 -6.54 -10.05
C ILE A 25 -5.60 -5.85 -9.14
N GLY A 26 -5.66 -4.52 -9.13
CA GLY A 26 -6.51 -3.76 -8.22
C GLY A 26 -5.82 -3.50 -6.88
N ILE A 27 -6.39 -2.55 -6.12
CA ILE A 27 -5.77 -2.05 -4.89
C ILE A 27 -5.81 -3.05 -3.73
N ASP A 28 -6.93 -3.75 -3.56
CA ASP A 28 -7.13 -4.72 -2.49
C ASP A 28 -6.18 -5.90 -2.63
N ASP A 29 -6.11 -6.46 -3.84
CA ASP A 29 -5.24 -7.58 -4.17
C ASP A 29 -3.76 -7.19 -4.12
N ALA A 30 -3.41 -5.99 -4.59
CA ALA A 30 -2.05 -5.45 -4.44
C ALA A 30 -1.67 -5.31 -2.96
N TYR A 31 -2.56 -4.79 -2.12
CA TYR A 31 -2.32 -4.70 -0.68
C TYR A 31 -2.09 -6.07 -0.07
N GLN A 32 -2.97 -7.05 -0.32
CA GLN A 32 -2.83 -8.42 0.17
C GLN A 32 -1.51 -9.07 -0.27
N LEU A 33 -1.14 -8.89 -1.55
CA LEU A 33 0.12 -9.37 -2.10
C LEU A 33 1.33 -8.77 -1.37
N THR A 34 1.32 -7.46 -1.12
CA THR A 34 2.41 -6.79 -0.39
C THR A 34 2.46 -7.19 1.09
N CYS A 35 1.32 -7.49 1.72
CA CYS A 35 1.30 -8.02 3.08
C CYS A 35 1.91 -9.42 3.17
N ALA A 36 1.62 -10.28 2.19
CA ALA A 36 2.10 -11.67 2.20
C ALA A 36 3.56 -11.81 1.76
N TYR A 37 3.99 -11.05 0.76
CA TYR A 37 5.28 -11.24 0.09
C TYR A 37 6.17 -9.99 0.02
N GLY A 38 5.75 -8.87 0.63
CA GLY A 38 6.45 -7.59 0.54
C GLY A 38 7.90 -7.61 1.02
N GLY A 39 8.76 -6.87 0.32
CA GLY A 39 10.18 -6.74 0.62
C GLY A 39 11.03 -7.94 0.18
N ARG A 40 10.50 -8.83 -0.67
CA ARG A 40 11.21 -9.99 -1.20
C ARG A 40 10.94 -10.14 -2.71
N PRO A 41 11.92 -10.60 -3.50
CA PRO A 41 11.67 -10.97 -4.88
C PRO A 41 10.77 -12.22 -4.93
N LYS A 42 9.76 -12.18 -5.80
CA LYS A 42 8.83 -13.28 -6.02
C LYS A 42 8.80 -13.62 -7.51
N TYR A 43 9.14 -14.86 -7.83
CA TYR A 43 9.03 -15.37 -9.18
C TYR A 43 7.56 -15.56 -9.58
N ILE A 44 7.19 -15.03 -10.74
CA ILE A 44 5.84 -15.17 -11.31
C ILE A 44 5.88 -16.28 -12.37
N PRO A 45 5.28 -17.46 -12.13
CA PRO A 45 5.30 -18.53 -13.12
C PRO A 45 4.35 -18.24 -14.29
N LYS A 46 4.52 -19.01 -15.37
CA LYS A 46 3.59 -19.01 -16.52
C LYS A 46 2.25 -19.70 -16.26
N TYR A 47 2.18 -20.54 -15.21
CA TYR A 47 1.01 -21.36 -14.89
C TYR A 47 0.66 -21.23 -13.41
N ARG A 48 -0.64 -21.06 -13.11
CA ARG A 48 -1.16 -20.87 -11.75
C ARG A 48 -0.80 -21.99 -10.78
N GLU A 49 -0.77 -23.24 -11.25
CA GLU A 49 -0.54 -24.43 -10.42
C GLU A 49 0.86 -24.49 -9.81
N ARG A 50 1.80 -23.69 -10.33
CA ARG A 50 3.20 -23.69 -9.91
C ARG A 50 3.52 -22.59 -8.90
N THR A 51 2.52 -21.95 -8.30
CA THR A 51 2.74 -20.86 -7.35
C THR A 51 1.80 -20.86 -6.16
N LYS A 52 2.35 -20.49 -5.00
CA LYS A 52 1.63 -20.16 -3.77
C LYS A 52 0.95 -18.79 -3.81
N LEU A 53 1.01 -18.08 -4.94
CA LEU A 53 0.29 -16.82 -5.12
C LEU A 53 -1.23 -17.04 -5.15
N ALA A 54 -1.68 -18.24 -5.56
CA ALA A 54 -3.10 -18.61 -5.54
C ALA A 54 -3.69 -18.70 -4.12
N ASP A 55 -2.85 -18.81 -3.09
CA ASP A 55 -3.29 -18.81 -1.69
C ASP A 55 -3.64 -17.40 -1.18
N VAL A 56 -3.19 -16.37 -1.89
CA VAL A 56 -3.32 -14.96 -1.49
C VAL A 56 -4.15 -14.15 -2.47
N LEU A 57 -4.13 -14.50 -3.75
CA LEU A 57 -4.82 -13.76 -4.80
C LEU A 57 -5.98 -14.57 -5.38
N PRO A 58 -7.09 -13.91 -5.74
CA PRO A 58 -8.14 -14.55 -6.53
C PRO A 58 -7.62 -14.92 -7.93
N ALA A 59 -8.30 -15.87 -8.57
CA ALA A 59 -7.87 -16.41 -9.85
C ALA A 59 -7.71 -15.33 -10.94
N GLU A 60 -8.62 -14.37 -11.00
CA GLU A 60 -8.59 -13.29 -11.99
C GLU A 60 -7.37 -12.36 -11.82
N ALA A 61 -7.07 -11.95 -10.59
CA ALA A 61 -5.89 -11.15 -10.28
C ALA A 61 -4.60 -11.92 -10.56
N LEU A 62 -4.56 -13.21 -10.20
CA LEU A 62 -3.40 -14.06 -10.50
C LEU A 62 -3.19 -14.19 -12.01
N ASP A 63 -4.25 -14.39 -12.80
CA ASP A 63 -4.15 -14.48 -14.25
C ASP A 63 -3.67 -13.17 -14.87
N ALA A 64 -4.14 -12.02 -14.39
CA ALA A 64 -3.67 -10.71 -14.83
C ALA A 64 -2.17 -10.53 -14.53
N LEU A 65 -1.74 -10.93 -13.34
CA LEU A 65 -0.34 -10.85 -12.90
C LEU A 65 0.56 -11.77 -13.74
N ILE A 66 0.12 -13.01 -13.99
CA ILE A 66 0.82 -13.95 -14.89
C ILE A 66 0.90 -13.36 -16.30
N LYS A 67 -0.21 -12.85 -16.85
CA LYS A 67 -0.24 -12.27 -18.20
C LYS A 67 0.76 -11.13 -18.37
N ARG A 68 0.94 -10.29 -17.35
CA ARG A 68 1.81 -9.10 -17.41
C ARG A 68 3.26 -9.38 -17.03
N PHE A 69 3.51 -10.28 -16.07
CA PHE A 69 4.83 -10.44 -15.44
C PHE A 69 5.40 -11.87 -15.49
N ALA A 70 4.77 -12.81 -16.21
CA ALA A 70 5.23 -14.20 -16.26
C ALA A 70 6.69 -14.33 -16.72
N GLY A 71 7.44 -15.22 -16.04
CA GLY A 71 8.83 -15.50 -16.34
C GLY A 71 9.82 -14.52 -15.74
N VAL A 72 9.36 -13.54 -14.95
CA VAL A 72 10.20 -12.56 -14.27
C VAL A 72 10.12 -12.73 -12.75
N ALA A 73 11.23 -12.47 -12.07
CA ALA A 73 11.24 -12.28 -10.62
C ALA A 73 10.87 -10.83 -10.31
N LEU A 74 9.65 -10.62 -9.81
CA LEU A 74 9.15 -9.30 -9.46
C LEU A 74 9.57 -8.97 -8.03
N GLU A 75 10.18 -7.81 -7.82
CA GLU A 75 10.40 -7.30 -6.47
C GLU A 75 9.08 -6.77 -5.90
N ILE A 76 8.51 -7.47 -4.91
CA ILE A 76 7.23 -7.08 -4.32
C ILE A 76 7.47 -5.92 -3.35
N PRO A 77 6.88 -4.73 -3.56
CA PRO A 77 7.03 -3.61 -2.64
C PRO A 77 6.50 -3.95 -1.24
N LYS A 78 7.01 -3.27 -0.22
CA LYS A 78 6.51 -3.45 1.15
C LYS A 78 5.15 -2.79 1.35
N ALA A 79 4.31 -3.41 2.18
CA ALA A 79 3.01 -2.86 2.59
C ALA A 79 3.14 -1.51 3.33
N ASP A 80 4.34 -1.17 3.85
CA ASP A 80 4.65 0.11 4.48
C ASP A 80 4.20 1.33 3.67
N HIS A 81 4.21 1.27 2.34
CA HIS A 81 3.76 2.38 1.51
C HIS A 81 2.27 2.69 1.71
N PHE A 82 1.42 1.66 1.72
CA PHE A 82 -0.01 1.79 2.00
C PHE A 82 -0.24 2.23 3.45
N LEU A 83 0.38 1.53 4.41
CA LEU A 83 0.22 1.81 5.85
C LEU A 83 0.65 3.24 6.20
N ARG A 84 1.73 3.73 5.58
CA ARG A 84 2.20 5.11 5.77
C ARG A 84 1.16 6.12 5.28
N GLN A 85 0.54 5.88 4.13
CA GLN A 85 -0.44 6.80 3.57
C GLN A 85 -1.72 6.81 4.40
N LEU A 86 -2.26 5.64 4.75
CA LEU A 86 -3.41 5.50 5.65
C LEU A 86 -3.18 6.19 7.00
N ARG A 87 -2.00 5.97 7.62
CA ARG A 87 -1.63 6.64 8.87
C ARG A 87 -1.58 8.16 8.69
N ASN A 88 -0.98 8.64 7.60
CA ASN A 88 -0.88 10.07 7.35
C ASN A 88 -2.26 10.72 7.16
N GLN A 89 -3.17 10.06 6.47
CA GLN A 89 -4.57 10.52 6.32
C GLN A 89 -5.31 10.55 7.65
N GLN A 90 -5.15 9.52 8.49
CA GLN A 90 -5.74 9.52 9.81
C GLN A 90 -5.18 10.65 10.69
N ILE A 91 -3.87 10.92 10.62
CA ILE A 91 -3.24 12.07 11.31
C ILE A 91 -3.83 13.40 10.82
N GLN A 92 -4.08 13.54 9.51
CA GLN A 92 -4.68 14.74 8.94
C GLN A 92 -6.13 14.92 9.44
N LYS A 93 -6.94 13.87 9.37
CA LYS A 93 -8.32 13.87 9.87
C LYS A 93 -8.38 14.27 11.35
N GLU A 94 -7.62 13.60 12.20
CA GLU A 94 -7.60 13.91 13.63
C GLU A 94 -7.04 15.31 13.92
N SER A 95 -6.10 15.79 13.10
CA SER A 95 -5.63 17.17 13.21
C SER A 95 -6.70 18.18 12.82
N ALA A 96 -7.55 17.88 11.83
CA ALA A 96 -8.68 18.72 11.44
C ALA A 96 -9.78 18.73 12.51
N ASP A 97 -9.95 17.61 13.21
CA ASP A 97 -10.83 17.47 14.38
C ASP A 97 -10.29 18.20 15.64
N GLY A 98 -9.14 18.88 15.53
CA GLY A 98 -8.60 19.76 16.57
C GLY A 98 -7.53 19.14 17.47
N LEU A 99 -7.07 17.91 17.21
CA LEU A 99 -6.00 17.32 18.01
C LEU A 99 -4.68 18.10 17.87
N SER A 100 -4.03 18.33 19.01
CA SER A 100 -2.75 19.05 19.06
C SER A 100 -1.61 18.20 18.49
N ARG A 101 -0.56 18.88 17.99
CA ARG A 101 0.62 18.21 17.41
C ARG A 101 1.31 17.28 18.41
N SER A 102 1.36 17.66 19.68
CA SER A 102 1.98 16.85 20.75
C SER A 102 1.19 15.58 21.04
N LEU A 103 -0.15 15.66 21.04
CA LEU A 103 -1.00 14.49 21.22
C LEU A 103 -0.85 13.51 20.04
N LEU A 104 -0.86 14.02 18.81
CA LEU A 104 -0.66 13.20 17.61
C LEU A 104 0.75 12.56 17.59
N ALA A 105 1.79 13.32 17.92
CA ALA A 105 3.16 12.81 18.01
C ALA A 105 3.26 11.63 18.97
N ASN A 106 2.69 11.76 20.17
CA ASN A 106 2.66 10.69 21.16
C ASN A 106 1.81 9.49 20.70
N LYS A 107 0.60 9.74 20.15
CA LYS A 107 -0.33 8.69 19.71
C LYS A 107 0.26 7.81 18.60
N TYR A 108 0.95 8.42 17.63
CA TYR A 108 1.49 7.71 16.46
C TYR A 108 2.97 7.35 16.59
N GLY A 109 3.63 7.70 17.70
CA GLY A 109 5.06 7.48 17.89
C GLY A 109 5.93 8.24 16.89
N LEU A 110 5.53 9.46 16.50
CA LEU A 110 6.21 10.29 15.51
C LEU A 110 6.75 11.57 16.12
N SER A 111 7.81 12.15 15.53
CA SER A 111 8.31 13.44 15.98
C SER A 111 7.35 14.58 15.65
N LEU A 112 7.38 15.66 16.44
CA LEU A 112 6.62 16.89 16.16
C LEU A 112 6.90 17.45 14.76
N ARG A 113 8.13 17.27 14.24
CA ARG A 113 8.52 17.63 12.88
C ARG A 113 7.80 16.77 11.86
N GLN A 114 7.77 15.45 12.05
CA GLN A 114 7.08 14.52 11.15
C GLN A 114 5.57 14.82 11.08
N ILE A 115 4.92 15.05 12.22
CA ILE A 115 3.51 15.47 12.28
C ILE A 115 3.31 16.79 11.52
N GLY A 116 4.21 17.76 11.71
CA GLY A 116 4.18 19.03 10.98
C GLY A 116 4.36 18.88 9.46
N ASN A 117 5.14 17.91 9.00
CA ASN A 117 5.30 17.62 7.57
C ASN A 117 4.02 17.03 6.97
N ILE A 118 3.42 16.05 7.67
CA ILE A 118 2.19 15.37 7.24
C ILE A 118 1.03 16.37 7.11
N ARG A 119 0.90 17.29 8.07
CA ARG A 119 -0.10 18.37 8.00
C ARG A 119 0.11 19.31 6.82
N ARG A 120 1.35 19.61 6.45
CA ARG A 120 1.62 20.49 5.30
C ARG A 120 1.34 19.82 3.96
N GLN A 121 1.47 18.50 3.85
CA GLN A 121 1.16 17.77 2.62
C GLN A 121 -0.32 17.89 2.23
N GLU A 122 -1.23 18.07 3.18
CA GLU A 122 -2.65 18.36 2.92
C GLU A 122 -2.84 19.66 2.12
N ASN A 123 -2.08 20.70 2.46
CA ASN A 123 -2.25 22.03 1.88
C ASN A 123 -1.80 22.14 0.42
N TYR A 124 -1.01 21.19 -0.09
CA TYR A 124 -0.56 21.20 -1.50
C TYR A 124 -1.47 20.39 -2.44
N ALA A 125 -2.41 19.61 -1.90
CA ALA A 125 -3.37 18.82 -2.66
C ALA A 125 -4.73 19.53 -2.85
N ARG A 126 -4.84 20.81 -2.46
CA ARG A 126 -6.00 21.68 -2.68
C ARG A 126 -5.71 22.74 -3.72
#